data_AF-A0A6B3G3N6-F1
#
_entry.id   AF-A0A6B3G3N6-F1
#
_cell.length_a   1.000
_cell.length_b   1.000
_cell.length_c   1.000
_cell.angle_alpha   90.00
_cell.angle_beta   90.00
_cell.angle_gamma   90.00
#
_symmetry.space_group_name_H-M   'P 1'
#
loop_
_entity.id
_entity.type
_entity.pdbx_description
1 polymer ?
#
loop_
_entity_poly.entity_id
_entity_poly.type
_entity_poly.pdbx_seq_one_letter_code
_entity_poly.pdbx_strand_id
1 'polypeptide(L)'
;PPPGTPAWVETTPVPRSEDQGARQVVVRDLASLMWAANLVVEFHTPQWRTGAPGVADRMVFDLDPGSPATVVECCAVALWLRERLAGDGLAAYGKTSGSKGLHLLVPLEPTPSGEVSAYAKRLAMEAEEALPALALHRMKRALRPGKVFVDFSQNSASKTTATPYTLRARPEPTVSAPVTWDEITGCREAGALVFRAGDMAARLDRHGDLLAPLNDPEQARPLPV
;
A
#
# COMPACT_ATOMS: atom_id res chain seq x y z
N PRO A 1 22.24 -6.54 -1.33
CA PRO A 1 22.39 -5.37 -2.25
C PRO A 1 23.05 -5.82 -3.57
N PRO A 2 22.81 -5.15 -4.71
CA PRO A 2 23.43 -5.53 -5.97
C PRO A 2 24.97 -5.37 -5.94
N PRO A 3 25.74 -6.16 -6.71
CA PRO A 3 27.17 -5.96 -6.86
C PRO A 3 27.51 -4.53 -7.29
N GLY A 4 28.56 -3.94 -6.72
CA GLY A 4 28.95 -2.56 -7.01
C GLY A 4 28.09 -1.49 -6.32
N THR A 5 27.28 -1.86 -5.32
CA THR A 5 26.58 -0.89 -4.46
C THR A 5 27.61 0.06 -3.80
N PRO A 6 27.49 1.39 -3.99
CA PRO A 6 28.42 2.35 -3.40
C PRO A 6 28.44 2.27 -1.88
N ALA A 7 29.59 2.55 -1.26
CA ALA A 7 29.78 2.45 0.19
C ALA A 7 28.89 3.40 1.01
N TRP A 8 28.41 4.49 0.40
CA TRP A 8 27.51 5.45 1.02
C TRP A 8 26.03 5.01 0.98
N VAL A 9 25.68 3.96 0.22
CA VAL A 9 24.33 3.40 0.21
C VAL A 9 24.14 2.50 1.43
N GLU A 10 23.24 2.91 2.32
CA GLU A 10 22.92 2.14 3.52
C GLU A 10 22.23 0.81 3.16
N THR A 11 22.52 -0.22 3.97
CA THR A 11 21.82 -1.50 3.89
C THR A 11 21.40 -1.95 5.28
N THR A 12 20.29 -2.67 5.38
CA THR A 12 19.80 -3.28 6.62
C THR A 12 19.71 -4.80 6.46
N PRO A 13 19.97 -5.59 7.53
CA PRO A 13 19.54 -6.98 7.57
C PRO A 13 18.03 -7.07 7.40
N VAL A 14 17.58 -8.01 6.57
CA VAL A 14 16.17 -8.35 6.38
C VAL A 14 16.08 -9.87 6.38
N PRO A 15 15.75 -10.49 7.52
CA PRO A 15 15.72 -11.94 7.63
C PRO A 15 14.78 -12.55 6.58
N ARG A 16 15.28 -13.51 5.81
CA ARG A 16 14.48 -14.37 4.95
C ARG A 16 14.59 -15.80 5.45
N SER A 17 13.53 -16.59 5.25
CA SER A 17 13.51 -18.00 5.64
C SER A 17 14.67 -18.81 5.03
N GLU A 18 15.10 -18.44 3.82
CA GLU A 18 16.16 -19.12 3.08
C GLU A 18 17.55 -18.48 3.25
N ASP A 19 17.62 -17.25 3.77
CA ASP A 19 18.86 -16.49 3.92
C ASP A 19 18.77 -15.53 5.11
N GLN A 20 19.35 -15.94 6.24
CA GLN A 20 19.40 -15.13 7.46
C GLN A 20 20.38 -13.94 7.33
N GLY A 21 21.30 -13.99 6.36
CA GLY A 21 22.26 -12.92 6.07
C GLY A 21 21.75 -11.92 5.02
N ALA A 22 20.53 -12.10 4.50
CA ALA A 22 19.99 -11.26 3.45
C ALA A 22 19.97 -9.77 3.87
N ARG A 23 20.54 -8.92 3.03
CA ARG A 23 20.57 -7.46 3.22
C ARG A 23 19.84 -6.75 2.10
N GLN A 24 19.01 -5.77 2.47
CA GLN A 24 18.32 -4.90 1.53
C GLN A 24 18.88 -3.47 1.58
N VAL A 25 18.74 -2.76 0.48
CA VAL A 25 19.06 -1.33 0.37
C VAL A 25 18.09 -0.52 1.22
N VAL A 26 18.61 0.51 1.87
CA VAL A 26 17.81 1.53 2.55
C VAL A 26 17.97 2.85 1.78
N VAL A 27 16.89 3.32 1.17
CA VAL A 27 16.86 4.62 0.49
C VAL A 27 16.56 5.69 1.52
N ARG A 28 17.57 6.47 1.93
CA ARG A 28 17.46 7.45 3.02
C ARG A 28 17.48 8.90 2.57
N ASP A 29 17.98 9.15 1.38
CA ASP A 29 18.23 10.48 0.86
C ASP A 29 18.08 10.53 -0.66
N LEU A 30 18.18 11.74 -1.21
CA LEU A 30 18.07 11.95 -2.64
C LEU A 30 19.18 11.21 -3.43
N ALA A 31 20.40 11.13 -2.89
CA ALA A 31 21.50 10.48 -3.59
C ALA A 31 21.24 8.97 -3.76
N SER A 32 20.81 8.30 -2.70
CA SER A 32 20.45 6.87 -2.72
C SER A 32 19.21 6.60 -3.57
N LEU A 33 18.24 7.51 -3.57
CA LEU A 33 17.08 7.43 -4.46
C LEU A 33 17.50 7.56 -5.93
N MET A 34 18.33 8.55 -6.28
CA MET A 34 18.81 8.76 -7.65
C MET A 34 19.64 7.59 -8.15
N TRP A 35 20.52 7.04 -7.31
CA TRP A 35 21.27 5.83 -7.64
C TRP A 35 20.36 4.63 -7.87
N ALA A 36 19.39 4.40 -6.99
CA ALA A 36 18.46 3.27 -7.14
C ALA A 36 17.57 3.44 -8.37
N ALA A 37 17.07 4.65 -8.65
CA ALA A 37 16.24 4.96 -9.80
C ALA A 37 16.96 4.76 -11.14
N ASN A 38 18.30 4.89 -11.16
CA ASN A 38 19.11 4.54 -12.33
C ASN A 38 19.19 3.02 -12.59
N LEU A 39 18.80 2.19 -11.60
CA LEU A 39 18.86 0.73 -11.69
C LEU A 39 17.47 0.08 -11.81
N VAL A 40 16.44 0.69 -11.22
CA VAL A 40 15.10 0.10 -11.13
C VAL A 40 14.00 1.12 -11.42
N VAL A 41 12.85 0.62 -11.89
CA VAL A 41 11.64 1.41 -12.13
C VAL A 41 10.70 1.40 -10.92
N GLU A 42 10.56 0.24 -10.26
CA GLU A 42 9.62 0.09 -9.14
C GLU A 42 10.35 -0.03 -7.79
N PHE A 43 9.85 0.69 -6.80
CA PHE A 43 10.22 0.56 -5.40
C PHE A 43 9.11 -0.15 -4.63
N HIS A 44 9.51 -1.14 -3.85
CA HIS A 44 8.62 -1.88 -2.96
C HIS A 44 9.21 -1.91 -1.56
N THR A 45 8.40 -1.59 -0.56
CA THR A 45 8.83 -1.54 0.84
C THR A 45 7.95 -2.44 1.73
N PRO A 46 8.52 -3.02 2.79
CA PRO A 46 7.73 -3.70 3.81
C PRO A 46 6.99 -2.68 4.68
N GLN A 47 6.06 -3.16 5.51
CA GLN A 47 5.27 -2.28 6.38
C GLN A 47 5.93 -2.00 7.73
N TRP A 48 7.25 -2.11 7.78
CA TRP A 48 8.08 -1.93 8.96
C TRP A 48 9.37 -1.18 8.57
N ARG A 49 10.04 -0.58 9.56
CA ARG A 49 11.27 0.21 9.35
C ARG A 49 12.54 -0.59 9.68
N THR A 50 13.66 -0.13 9.13
CA THR A 50 15.00 -0.68 9.43
C THR A 50 15.22 -0.76 10.94
N GLY A 51 15.75 -1.87 11.44
CA GLY A 51 15.99 -2.10 12.87
C GLY A 51 14.87 -2.84 13.62
N ALA A 52 13.66 -2.92 13.06
CA ALA A 52 12.53 -3.65 13.65
C ALA A 52 11.79 -4.53 12.61
N PRO A 53 12.49 -5.48 11.94
CA PRO A 53 11.86 -6.33 10.95
C PRO A 53 10.71 -7.14 11.57
N GLY A 54 9.53 -7.08 10.95
CA GLY A 54 8.32 -7.76 11.43
C GLY A 54 7.55 -7.02 12.52
N VAL A 55 7.95 -5.79 12.88
CA VAL A 55 7.16 -4.87 13.71
C VAL A 55 6.67 -3.75 12.81
N ALA A 56 5.40 -3.84 12.41
CA ALA A 56 4.80 -2.93 11.45
C ALA A 56 4.49 -1.57 12.08
N ASP A 57 4.75 -0.50 11.33
CA ASP A 57 4.38 0.89 11.65
C ASP A 57 3.17 1.37 10.84
N ARG A 58 2.64 0.49 9.98
CA ARG A 58 1.44 0.73 9.20
C ARG A 58 0.75 -0.57 8.80
N MET A 59 -0.54 -0.47 8.53
CA MET A 59 -1.33 -1.52 7.89
C MET A 59 -1.69 -1.12 6.46
N VAL A 60 -1.80 -2.11 5.58
CA VAL A 60 -2.22 -1.94 4.19
C VAL A 60 -3.35 -2.88 3.82
N PHE A 61 -4.33 -2.36 3.09
CA PHE A 61 -5.27 -3.15 2.30
C PHE A 61 -4.99 -2.92 0.82
N ASP A 62 -4.70 -4.00 0.08
CA ASP A 62 -4.58 -3.94 -1.38
C ASP A 62 -5.89 -4.42 -2.01
N LEU A 63 -6.56 -3.51 -2.71
CA LEU A 63 -7.89 -3.70 -3.30
C LEU A 63 -7.73 -3.99 -4.78
N ASP A 64 -7.90 -5.27 -5.13
CA ASP A 64 -7.67 -5.80 -6.46
C ASP A 64 -8.98 -6.17 -7.16
N PRO A 65 -9.41 -5.46 -8.21
CA PRO A 65 -10.66 -5.77 -8.89
C PRO A 65 -10.53 -6.95 -9.84
N GLY A 66 -11.44 -7.92 -9.72
CA GLY A 66 -11.60 -9.04 -10.64
C GLY A 66 -12.59 -8.73 -11.75
N SER A 67 -12.12 -8.81 -13.01
CA SER A 67 -12.93 -8.52 -14.21
C SER A 67 -14.34 -9.14 -14.13
N PRO A 68 -15.42 -8.41 -14.44
CA PRO A 68 -15.44 -7.06 -15.01
C PRO A 68 -15.31 -5.90 -14.00
N ALA A 69 -15.12 -6.17 -12.70
CA ALA A 69 -14.89 -5.10 -11.74
C ALA A 69 -13.63 -4.29 -12.06
N THR A 70 -13.61 -3.06 -11.58
CA THR A 70 -12.67 -2.00 -11.88
C THR A 70 -12.30 -1.22 -10.61
N VAL A 71 -11.55 -0.13 -10.77
CA VAL A 71 -11.25 0.79 -9.66
C VAL A 71 -12.50 1.40 -9.02
N VAL A 72 -13.62 1.48 -9.75
CA VAL A 72 -14.90 2.00 -9.22
C VAL A 72 -15.41 1.11 -8.09
N GLU A 73 -15.41 -0.20 -8.27
CA GLU A 73 -15.75 -1.17 -7.22
C GLU A 73 -14.75 -1.12 -6.08
N CYS A 74 -13.46 -0.93 -6.36
CA CYS A 74 -12.44 -0.72 -5.32
C CYS A 74 -12.74 0.52 -4.46
N CYS A 75 -13.21 1.62 -5.07
CA CYS A 75 -13.58 2.83 -4.34
C CYS A 75 -14.72 2.57 -3.36
N ALA A 76 -15.75 1.83 -3.78
CA ALA A 76 -16.87 1.49 -2.91
C ALA A 76 -16.44 0.60 -1.72
N VAL A 77 -15.58 -0.38 -1.94
CA VAL A 77 -14.99 -1.17 -0.84
C VAL A 77 -14.07 -0.32 0.05
N ALA A 78 -13.31 0.60 -0.54
CA ALA A 78 -12.42 1.50 0.19
C ALA A 78 -13.19 2.45 1.13
N LEU A 79 -14.32 2.99 0.69
CA LEU A 79 -15.19 3.84 1.50
C LEU A 79 -15.75 3.08 2.70
N TRP A 80 -16.18 1.83 2.50
CA TRP A 80 -16.64 1.00 3.60
C TRP A 80 -15.51 0.72 4.60
N LEU A 81 -14.32 0.35 4.12
CA LEU A 81 -13.15 0.10 4.98
C LEU A 81 -12.76 1.36 5.76
N ARG A 82 -12.81 2.54 5.15
CA ARG A 82 -12.53 3.82 5.81
C ARG A 82 -13.44 4.04 7.02
N GLU A 83 -14.76 3.95 6.81
CA GLU A 83 -15.73 4.16 7.89
C GLU A 83 -15.58 3.10 9.00
N ARG A 84 -15.34 1.85 8.59
CA ARG A 84 -15.10 0.76 9.54
C ARG A 84 -13.86 0.99 10.40
N LEU A 85 -12.75 1.42 9.78
CA LEU A 85 -11.50 1.76 10.48
C LEU A 85 -11.69 2.97 11.40
N ALA A 86 -12.43 3.99 10.94
CA ALA A 86 -12.74 5.17 11.75
C ALA A 86 -13.52 4.80 13.03
N GLY A 87 -14.40 3.78 12.95
CA GLY A 87 -15.08 3.22 14.13
C GLY A 87 -14.13 2.66 15.20
N ASP A 88 -12.94 2.22 14.80
CA ASP A 88 -11.87 1.75 15.72
C ASP A 88 -10.86 2.88 16.03
N GLY A 89 -11.14 4.12 15.63
CA GLY A 89 -10.24 5.26 15.82
C GLY A 89 -9.04 5.29 14.87
N LEU A 90 -9.03 4.46 13.82
CA LEU A 90 -7.95 4.37 12.85
C LEU A 90 -8.22 5.23 11.61
N ALA A 91 -7.28 6.12 11.27
CA ALA A 91 -7.35 6.91 10.04
C ALA A 91 -6.76 6.13 8.84
N ALA A 92 -7.40 6.25 7.68
CA ALA A 92 -6.94 5.62 6.45
C ALA A 92 -6.64 6.65 5.35
N TYR A 93 -5.62 6.34 4.56
CA TYR A 93 -5.14 7.17 3.46
C TYR A 93 -5.06 6.35 2.17
N GLY A 94 -5.54 6.91 1.07
CA GLY A 94 -5.65 6.22 -0.21
C GLY A 94 -4.49 6.51 -1.16
N LYS A 95 -4.11 5.48 -1.93
CA LYS A 95 -3.31 5.65 -3.15
C LYS A 95 -3.76 4.68 -4.22
N THR A 96 -3.55 5.05 -5.48
CA THR A 96 -3.70 4.11 -6.59
C THR A 96 -2.58 3.08 -6.53
N SER A 97 -2.83 1.85 -6.98
CA SER A 97 -1.72 0.90 -7.14
C SER A 97 -0.82 1.26 -8.31
N GLY A 98 -1.24 2.18 -9.19
CA GLY A 98 -0.63 2.44 -10.50
C GLY A 98 -0.95 1.34 -11.53
N SER A 99 -1.85 0.42 -11.19
CA SER A 99 -2.38 -0.63 -12.05
C SER A 99 -3.90 -0.46 -12.16
N LYS A 100 -4.70 -1.43 -11.70
CA LYS A 100 -6.17 -1.41 -11.77
C LYS A 100 -6.85 -1.18 -10.42
N GLY A 101 -6.08 -1.16 -9.33
CA GLY A 101 -6.60 -1.22 -7.95
C GLY A 101 -6.21 -0.02 -7.10
N LEU A 102 -6.58 -0.10 -5.82
CA LEU A 102 -6.32 0.92 -4.80
C LEU A 102 -5.63 0.29 -3.60
N HIS A 103 -4.74 1.02 -2.95
CA HIS A 103 -4.24 0.64 -1.63
C HIS A 103 -4.77 1.64 -0.59
N LEU A 104 -5.20 1.12 0.55
CA LEU A 104 -5.39 1.91 1.77
C LEU A 104 -4.23 1.69 2.72
N LEU A 105 -3.73 2.76 3.31
CA LEU A 105 -2.66 2.74 4.30
C LEU A 105 -3.16 3.36 5.60
N VAL A 106 -2.81 2.74 6.71
CA VAL A 106 -3.22 3.16 8.06
C VAL A 106 -1.95 3.25 8.92
N PRO A 107 -1.60 4.42 9.48
CA PRO A 107 -0.48 4.53 10.40
C PRO A 107 -0.81 3.82 11.70
N LEU A 108 0.14 3.02 12.21
CA LEU A 108 -0.03 2.26 13.44
C LEU A 108 1.13 2.54 14.40
N GLU A 109 0.85 2.45 15.69
CA GLU A 109 1.93 2.26 16.66
C GLU A 109 2.66 0.94 16.35
N PRO A 110 3.98 0.83 16.62
CA PRO A 110 4.76 -0.36 16.30
C PRO A 110 4.10 -1.65 16.83
N THR A 111 3.61 -2.48 15.92
CA THR A 111 2.79 -3.66 16.23
C THR A 111 3.33 -4.89 15.50
N PRO A 112 3.41 -6.08 16.12
CA PRO A 112 3.84 -7.29 15.42
C PRO A 112 3.03 -7.53 14.13
N SER A 113 3.71 -7.77 13.00
CA SER A 113 3.07 -7.95 11.70
C SER A 113 2.03 -9.07 11.67
N GLY A 114 2.17 -10.09 12.53
CA GLY A 114 1.17 -11.15 12.69
C GLY A 114 -0.16 -10.64 13.24
N GLU A 115 -0.13 -9.73 14.23
CA GLU A 115 -1.33 -9.10 14.81
C GLU A 115 -1.99 -8.15 13.81
N VAL A 116 -1.18 -7.34 13.10
CA VAL A 116 -1.68 -6.48 12.02
C VAL A 116 -2.33 -7.31 10.91
N SER A 117 -1.71 -8.42 10.51
CA SER A 117 -2.27 -9.34 9.51
C SER A 117 -3.58 -9.98 9.97
N ALA A 118 -3.69 -10.35 11.24
CA ALA A 118 -4.90 -10.94 11.81
C ALA A 118 -6.04 -9.91 11.87
N TYR A 119 -5.76 -8.68 12.29
CA TYR A 119 -6.72 -7.58 12.32
C TYR A 119 -7.20 -7.21 10.91
N ALA A 120 -6.28 -7.04 9.96
CA ALA A 120 -6.61 -6.76 8.56
C ALA A 120 -7.47 -7.89 7.95
N LYS A 121 -7.16 -9.15 8.26
CA LYS A 121 -7.97 -10.29 7.80
C LYS A 121 -9.40 -10.22 8.34
N ARG A 122 -9.56 -9.89 9.62
CA ARG A 122 -10.89 -9.74 10.24
C ARG A 122 -11.71 -8.67 9.52
N LEU A 123 -11.13 -7.48 9.28
CA LEU A 123 -11.81 -6.43 8.53
C LEU A 123 -12.14 -6.82 7.08
N ALA A 124 -11.26 -7.58 6.42
CA ALA A 124 -11.55 -8.11 5.09
C ALA A 124 -12.73 -9.11 5.08
N MET A 125 -12.84 -9.94 6.12
CA MET A 125 -14.00 -10.84 6.31
C MET A 125 -15.28 -10.05 6.56
N GLU A 126 -15.25 -9.05 7.45
CA GLU A 126 -16.38 -8.16 7.71
C GLU A 126 -16.81 -7.40 6.44
N ALA A 127 -15.86 -6.97 5.61
CA ALA A 127 -16.16 -6.33 4.32
C ALA A 127 -16.88 -7.29 3.35
N GLU A 128 -16.46 -8.56 3.28
CA GLU A 128 -17.17 -9.57 2.48
C GLU A 128 -18.57 -9.87 3.02
N GLU A 129 -18.77 -9.85 4.34
CA GLU A 129 -20.09 -10.02 4.96
C GLU A 129 -21.01 -8.83 4.71
N ALA A 130 -20.50 -7.60 4.81
CA ALA A 130 -21.27 -6.38 4.59
C ALA A 130 -21.54 -6.09 3.11
N LEU A 131 -20.61 -6.45 2.23
CA LEU A 131 -20.65 -6.19 0.79
C LEU A 131 -20.49 -7.50 -0.02
N PRO A 132 -21.36 -8.51 0.16
CA PRO A 132 -21.14 -9.86 -0.39
C PRO A 132 -21.15 -9.92 -1.92
N ALA A 133 -21.79 -8.96 -2.58
CA ALA A 133 -21.78 -8.82 -4.03
C ALA A 133 -20.49 -8.17 -4.57
N LEU A 134 -19.73 -7.47 -3.73
CA LEU A 134 -18.67 -6.57 -4.14
C LEU A 134 -17.29 -6.95 -3.59
N ALA A 135 -17.19 -7.43 -2.35
CA ALA A 135 -15.93 -7.73 -1.68
C ALA A 135 -15.67 -9.25 -1.56
N LEU A 136 -14.40 -9.61 -1.48
CA LEU A 136 -13.91 -10.98 -1.30
C LEU A 136 -12.59 -10.96 -0.53
N HIS A 137 -12.49 -11.65 0.60
CA HIS A 137 -11.22 -11.84 1.33
C HIS A 137 -10.50 -13.13 0.94
N ARG A 138 -11.20 -14.06 0.26
CA ARG A 138 -10.65 -15.38 -0.09
C ARG A 138 -9.72 -15.30 -1.30
N MET A 139 -8.55 -15.92 -1.21
CA MET A 139 -7.54 -15.87 -2.27
C MET A 139 -7.94 -16.58 -3.58
N LYS A 140 -8.95 -17.47 -3.56
CA LYS A 140 -9.37 -18.26 -4.72
C LYS A 140 -9.77 -17.37 -5.91
N ARG A 141 -8.92 -17.32 -6.95
CA ARG A 141 -9.15 -16.49 -8.15
C ARG A 141 -10.49 -16.77 -8.85
N ALA A 142 -10.98 -18.01 -8.80
CA ALA A 142 -12.26 -18.39 -9.38
C ALA A 142 -13.47 -17.66 -8.76
N LEU A 143 -13.34 -17.09 -7.56
CA LEU A 143 -14.40 -16.33 -6.87
C LEU A 143 -14.36 -14.82 -7.16
N ARG A 144 -13.32 -14.34 -7.85
CA ARG A 144 -13.08 -12.91 -8.08
C ARG A 144 -13.91 -12.24 -9.18
N PRO A 145 -14.48 -12.93 -10.20
CA PRO A 145 -15.18 -12.22 -11.27
C PRO A 145 -16.27 -11.28 -10.75
N GLY A 146 -16.19 -10.00 -11.10
CA GLY A 146 -17.12 -8.95 -10.69
C GLY A 146 -16.95 -8.45 -9.25
N LYS A 147 -15.91 -8.89 -8.53
CA LYS A 147 -15.65 -8.55 -7.12
C LYS A 147 -14.26 -7.95 -6.93
N VAL A 148 -14.09 -7.24 -5.83
CA VAL A 148 -12.82 -6.73 -5.32
C VAL A 148 -12.25 -7.72 -4.32
N PHE A 149 -11.06 -8.23 -4.63
CA PHE A 149 -10.26 -8.97 -3.68
C PHE A 149 -9.63 -7.99 -2.69
N VAL A 150 -9.96 -8.13 -1.40
CA VAL A 150 -9.37 -7.36 -0.30
C VAL A 150 -8.16 -8.12 0.21
N ASP A 151 -6.99 -7.85 -0.35
CA ASP A 151 -5.75 -8.52 0.02
C ASP A 151 -5.17 -7.93 1.31
N PHE A 152 -5.47 -8.61 2.42
CA PHE A 152 -4.89 -8.35 3.73
C PHE A 152 -3.48 -8.94 3.89
N SER A 153 -3.04 -9.82 2.98
CA SER A 153 -1.78 -10.58 3.15
C SER A 153 -0.53 -9.72 3.01
N GLN A 154 -0.67 -8.50 2.44
CA GLN A 154 0.39 -7.50 2.34
C GLN A 154 0.97 -7.07 3.70
N ASN A 155 0.28 -7.37 4.80
CA ASN A 155 0.72 -7.06 6.17
C ASN A 155 1.67 -8.12 6.76
N SER A 156 1.92 -9.23 6.07
CA SER A 156 2.93 -10.19 6.50
C SER A 156 4.32 -9.54 6.49
N ALA A 157 5.16 -9.85 7.49
CA ALA A 157 6.51 -9.30 7.63
C ALA A 157 7.40 -9.52 6.40
N SER A 158 7.14 -10.58 5.62
CA SER A 158 7.90 -10.95 4.42
C SER A 158 7.40 -10.29 3.13
N LYS A 159 6.26 -9.59 3.17
CA LYS A 159 5.65 -8.95 2.00
C LYS A 159 6.13 -7.51 1.87
N THR A 160 6.10 -7.04 0.63
CA THR A 160 6.39 -5.65 0.27
C THR A 160 5.29 -5.14 -0.63
N THR A 161 4.99 -3.86 -0.53
CA THR A 161 4.00 -3.18 -1.35
C THR A 161 4.67 -2.06 -2.15
N ALA A 162 4.14 -1.79 -3.35
CA ALA A 162 4.57 -0.65 -4.16
C ALA A 162 4.55 0.64 -3.32
N THR A 163 5.71 1.27 -3.18
CA THR A 163 5.91 2.48 -2.38
C THR A 163 5.12 3.64 -2.99
N PRO A 164 4.55 4.56 -2.19
CA PRO A 164 3.97 5.79 -2.72
C PRO A 164 4.89 6.49 -3.71
N TYR A 165 4.32 7.04 -4.78
CA TYR A 165 5.01 7.72 -5.87
C TYR A 165 5.91 6.85 -6.76
N THR A 166 6.02 5.53 -6.51
CA THR A 166 6.77 4.66 -7.42
C THR A 166 6.11 4.59 -8.79
N LEU A 167 6.93 4.64 -9.84
CA LEU A 167 6.50 4.25 -11.18
C LEU A 167 6.17 2.77 -11.23
N ARG A 168 5.34 2.40 -12.21
CA ARG A 168 5.03 1.02 -12.54
C ARG A 168 5.69 0.63 -13.86
N ALA A 169 6.30 -0.54 -13.90
CA ALA A 169 6.93 -1.11 -15.09
C ALA A 169 5.87 -1.64 -16.06
N ARG A 170 5.14 -0.71 -16.69
CA ARG A 170 4.07 -0.94 -17.65
C ARG A 170 4.32 -0.15 -18.93
N PRO A 171 3.60 -0.46 -20.03
CA PRO A 171 3.74 0.30 -21.28
C PRO A 171 3.51 1.80 -21.10
N GLU A 172 2.62 2.17 -20.17
CA GLU A 172 2.47 3.56 -19.72
C GLU A 172 3.19 3.77 -18.39
N PRO A 173 3.86 4.93 -18.19
CA PRO A 173 4.61 5.24 -16.97
C PRO A 173 3.65 5.68 -15.85
N THR A 174 2.74 4.79 -15.44
CA THR A 174 1.78 5.04 -14.37
C THR A 174 2.46 5.05 -13.00
N VAL A 175 1.85 5.75 -12.06
CA VAL A 175 2.37 5.97 -10.71
C VAL A 175 1.44 5.34 -9.69
N SER A 176 2.00 4.76 -8.61
CA SER A 176 1.24 4.50 -7.39
C SER A 176 1.00 5.80 -6.64
N ALA A 177 0.02 6.57 -7.09
CA ALA A 177 -0.16 7.97 -6.71
C ALA A 177 -1.11 8.11 -5.52
N PRO A 178 -0.76 8.89 -4.49
CA PRO A 178 -1.70 9.29 -3.45
C PRO A 178 -2.94 10.01 -4.00
N VAL A 179 -4.09 9.72 -3.41
CA VAL A 179 -5.39 10.28 -3.81
C VAL A 179 -6.16 10.77 -2.60
N THR A 180 -6.99 11.77 -2.83
CA THR A 180 -7.91 12.30 -1.82
C THR A 180 -9.13 11.39 -1.67
N TRP A 181 -9.81 11.50 -0.53
CA TRP A 181 -11.10 10.84 -0.34
C TRP A 181 -12.19 11.38 -1.26
N ASP A 182 -12.11 12.64 -1.68
CA ASP A 182 -13.04 13.24 -2.65
C ASP A 182 -12.86 12.60 -4.03
N GLU A 183 -11.62 12.36 -4.47
CA GLU A 183 -11.32 11.63 -5.70
C GLU A 183 -11.84 10.18 -5.66
N ILE A 184 -11.68 9.48 -4.53
CA ILE A 184 -12.24 8.13 -4.33
C ILE A 184 -13.77 8.18 -4.38
N THR A 185 -14.39 9.13 -3.68
CA THR A 185 -15.85 9.28 -3.61
C THR A 185 -16.45 9.70 -4.94
N GLY A 186 -15.72 10.46 -5.75
CA GLY A 186 -16.13 10.95 -7.08
C GLY A 186 -15.85 9.98 -8.23
N CYS A 187 -15.14 8.88 -8.01
CA CYS A 187 -14.78 7.93 -9.06
C CYS A 187 -16.02 7.21 -9.63
N ARG A 188 -16.30 7.39 -10.92
CA ARG A 188 -17.44 6.76 -11.63
C ARG A 188 -17.03 5.96 -12.87
N GLU A 189 -15.77 6.06 -13.26
CA GLU A 189 -15.28 5.49 -14.52
C GLU A 189 -14.07 4.57 -14.28
N ALA A 190 -13.97 3.49 -15.04
CA ALA A 190 -12.90 2.50 -14.91
C ALA A 190 -11.50 3.07 -15.20
N GLY A 191 -11.41 4.11 -16.02
CA GLY A 191 -10.17 4.81 -16.37
C GLY A 191 -9.82 5.98 -15.46
N ALA A 192 -10.67 6.30 -14.48
CA ALA A 192 -10.37 7.31 -13.47
C ALA A 192 -9.24 6.83 -12.54
N LEU A 193 -8.62 7.77 -11.82
CA LEU A 193 -7.53 7.48 -10.88
C LEU A 193 -6.33 6.77 -11.53
N VAL A 194 -6.07 7.08 -12.81
CA VAL A 194 -4.83 6.69 -13.50
C VAL A 194 -3.96 7.93 -13.62
N PHE A 195 -2.81 7.90 -12.96
CA PHE A 195 -1.85 9.00 -12.98
C PHE A 195 -0.53 8.53 -13.55
N ARG A 196 0.09 9.39 -14.36
CA ARG A 196 1.39 9.18 -14.99
C ARG A 196 2.47 10.01 -14.28
N ALA A 197 3.72 9.70 -14.57
CA ALA A 197 4.87 10.41 -14.01
C ALA A 197 4.75 11.95 -14.10
N GLY A 198 4.31 12.46 -15.26
CA GLY A 198 4.15 13.89 -15.53
C GLY A 198 3.07 14.58 -14.69
N ASP A 199 2.13 13.84 -14.11
CA ASP A 199 1.03 14.43 -13.32
C ASP A 199 1.47 14.77 -11.88
N MET A 200 2.57 14.17 -11.39
CA MET A 200 2.91 14.20 -9.97
C MET A 200 3.29 15.59 -9.46
N ALA A 201 4.02 16.39 -10.24
CA ALA A 201 4.42 17.74 -9.84
C ALA A 201 3.19 18.62 -9.56
N ALA A 202 2.25 18.69 -10.51
CA ALA A 202 1.02 19.47 -10.37
C ALA A 202 0.13 18.97 -9.22
N ARG A 203 0.13 17.65 -8.94
CA ARG A 203 -0.60 17.09 -7.80
C ARG A 203 0.03 17.49 -6.47
N LEU A 204 1.36 17.42 -6.35
CA LEU A 204 2.08 17.85 -5.16
C LEU A 204 1.89 19.35 -4.89
N ASP A 205 1.92 20.19 -5.94
CA ASP A 205 1.65 21.63 -5.79
C ASP A 205 0.23 21.91 -5.30
N ARG A 206 -0.76 21.13 -5.75
CA ARG A 206 -2.17 21.32 -5.40
C ARG A 206 -2.54 20.80 -4.02
N HIS A 207 -2.04 19.61 -3.66
CA HIS A 207 -2.51 18.86 -2.50
C HIS A 207 -1.47 18.73 -1.39
N GLY A 208 -0.21 19.09 -1.65
CA GLY A 208 0.91 18.70 -0.80
C GLY A 208 1.14 17.18 -0.81
N ASP A 209 1.80 16.69 0.23
CA ASP A 209 1.97 15.25 0.45
C ASP A 209 0.76 14.69 1.22
N LEU A 210 -0.16 14.06 0.47
CA LEU A 210 -1.35 13.42 1.01
C LEU A 210 -1.06 12.23 1.96
N LEU A 211 0.16 11.68 1.92
CA LEU A 211 0.58 10.56 2.78
C LEU A 211 1.58 10.98 3.85
N ALA A 212 1.90 12.28 3.99
CA ALA A 212 2.71 12.79 5.09
C ALA A 212 2.23 12.30 6.48
N PRO A 213 0.91 12.21 6.76
CA PRO A 213 0.42 11.67 8.03
C PRO A 213 0.87 10.24 8.35
N LEU A 214 1.26 9.43 7.36
CA LEU A 214 1.79 8.07 7.61
C LEU A 214 3.13 8.09 8.35
N ASN A 215 3.84 9.22 8.32
CA ASN A 215 5.13 9.41 8.97
C ASN A 215 5.02 10.20 10.28
N ASP A 216 3.82 10.64 10.65
CA ASP A 216 3.56 11.43 11.85
C ASP A 216 3.16 10.50 13.02
N PRO A 217 4.01 10.39 14.07
CA PRO A 217 3.69 9.58 15.25
C PRO A 217 2.39 10.01 15.95
N GLU A 218 1.96 11.26 15.83
CA GLU A 218 0.71 11.74 16.45
C GLU A 218 -0.54 11.19 15.76
N GLN A 219 -0.40 10.69 14.52
CA GLN A 219 -1.47 10.05 13.76
C GLN A 219 -1.52 8.53 13.95
N ALA A 220 -0.43 7.94 14.45
CA ALA A 220 -0.35 6.52 14.75
C ALA A 220 -1.27 6.17 15.92
N ARG A 221 -1.95 5.03 15.82
CA ARG A 221 -2.83 4.50 16.87
C ARG A 221 -2.53 3.03 17.09
N PRO A 222 -2.71 2.50 18.31
CA PRO A 222 -2.62 1.06 18.53
C PRO A 222 -3.79 0.35 17.84
N LEU A 223 -3.63 -0.94 17.55
CA LEU A 223 -4.78 -1.76 17.17
C LEU A 223 -5.80 -1.82 18.32
N PRO A 224 -7.11 -1.86 18.02
CA PRO A 224 -8.12 -2.07 19.04
C PRO A 224 -7.95 -3.46 19.67
N VAL A 225 -8.16 -3.52 20.99
CA VAL A 225 -8.12 -4.76 21.80
C VAL A 225 -9.32 -5.64 21.48
#